data_AF-A0A8S9R202-F1
#
_entry.id   AF-A0A8S9R202-F1
#
_cell.length_a   1.000
_cell.length_b   1.000
_cell.length_c   1.000
_cell.angle_alpha   90.00
_cell.angle_beta   90.00
_cell.angle_gamma   90.00
#
_symmetry.space_group_name_H-M   'P 1'
#
loop_
_entity.id
_entity.type
_entity.pdbx_description
1 polymer ?
#
loop_
_entity_poly.entity_id
_entity_poly.type
_entity_poly.pdbx_seq_one_letter_code
_entity_poly.pdbx_strand_id
1 'polypeptide(L)'
;MGQYSYSQPSSSEEYDIDLTSLLQAEADIYADEAESRQNIVESVEYVPQPEADDGIPKTCYCGGEPVVATAYRRKDQGRRYFTCENADDGDCHIWKWWDVAVMEEFGDYQRQLRELKAQADESEEKLVKVEKTVGELAKRKTGITNGYPLVVCVMVSLIFVICVLVTFKWVRRASEDDNATLCTLEDEVGAAEPRPMGVKASKAASKRKKSGREEELEKLQGILEKKDKISKQKVQYKVSVFSTTDAFGVVKVFCS
;
A
#
# COMPACT_ATOMS: atom_id res chain seq x y z
N MET A 1 -50.46 -11.15 -48.88
CA MET A 1 -50.63 -12.41 -49.63
C MET A 1 -49.28 -12.81 -50.19
N GLY A 2 -48.87 -14.06 -49.97
CA GLY A 2 -47.62 -14.64 -50.47
C GLY A 2 -47.49 -16.06 -49.94
N GLN A 3 -48.33 -16.96 -50.43
CA GLN A 3 -48.27 -18.38 -50.09
C GLN A 3 -47.13 -19.01 -50.90
N TYR A 4 -46.09 -19.49 -50.23
CA TYR A 4 -45.08 -20.35 -50.85
C TYR A 4 -45.65 -21.76 -50.97
N SER A 5 -46.02 -22.16 -52.18
CA SER A 5 -46.39 -23.54 -52.53
C SER A 5 -45.10 -24.32 -52.81
N TYR A 6 -44.80 -25.29 -51.96
CA TYR A 6 -43.67 -26.19 -52.17
C TYR A 6 -44.14 -27.41 -52.94
N SER A 7 -43.80 -27.50 -54.23
CA SER A 7 -44.00 -28.71 -55.02
C SER A 7 -42.78 -29.62 -54.85
N GLN A 8 -42.92 -30.67 -54.04
CA GLN A 8 -41.95 -31.77 -54.02
C GLN A 8 -41.96 -32.47 -55.38
N PRO A 9 -40.81 -32.60 -56.07
CA PRO A 9 -40.73 -33.52 -57.19
C PRO A 9 -40.77 -34.95 -56.64
N SER A 10 -41.76 -35.72 -57.08
CA SER A 10 -41.80 -37.17 -56.90
C SER A 10 -40.69 -37.77 -57.76
N SER A 11 -39.59 -38.18 -57.14
CA SER A 11 -38.47 -38.81 -57.84
C SER A 11 -38.82 -40.25 -58.16
N SER A 12 -39.12 -40.51 -59.44
CA SER A 12 -39.15 -41.83 -60.04
C SER A 12 -38.09 -41.90 -61.12
N GLU A 13 -36.86 -42.26 -60.75
CA GLU A 13 -35.90 -42.91 -61.64
C GLU A 13 -34.72 -43.45 -60.82
N GLU A 14 -34.47 -44.72 -61.06
CA GLU A 14 -33.43 -45.57 -60.51
C GLU A 14 -32.05 -45.00 -60.90
N TYR A 15 -31.41 -44.30 -59.95
CA TYR A 15 -30.03 -43.85 -60.11
C TYR A 15 -29.13 -44.90 -59.47
N ASP A 16 -28.60 -45.80 -60.29
CA ASP A 16 -27.50 -46.69 -59.93
C ASP A 16 -26.22 -45.86 -59.73
N ILE A 17 -26.15 -45.13 -58.62
CA ILE A 17 -24.90 -44.59 -58.13
C ILE A 17 -24.11 -45.78 -57.62
N ASP A 18 -23.07 -46.19 -58.35
CA ASP A 18 -22.20 -47.29 -57.97
C ASP A 18 -21.55 -46.99 -56.61
N LEU A 19 -22.15 -47.55 -55.56
CA LEU A 19 -21.77 -47.38 -54.15
C LEU A 19 -20.29 -47.75 -53.94
N THR A 20 -19.76 -48.63 -54.79
CA THR A 20 -18.36 -49.04 -54.84
C THR A 20 -17.44 -47.89 -55.22
N SER A 21 -17.83 -47.08 -56.20
CA SER A 21 -17.08 -45.92 -56.67
C SER A 21 -17.02 -44.81 -55.61
N LEU A 22 -18.12 -44.63 -54.86
CA LEU A 22 -18.17 -43.66 -53.77
C LEU A 22 -17.25 -44.07 -52.59
N LEU A 23 -17.25 -45.35 -52.24
CA LEU A 23 -16.37 -45.90 -51.21
C LEU A 23 -14.89 -45.87 -51.63
N GLN A 24 -14.60 -46.08 -52.91
CA GLN A 24 -13.24 -45.96 -53.45
C GLN A 24 -12.74 -44.51 -53.38
N ALA A 25 -13.57 -43.54 -53.78
CA ALA A 25 -13.23 -42.12 -53.69
C ALA A 25 -12.98 -41.69 -52.24
N GLU A 26 -13.74 -42.21 -51.29
CA GLU A 26 -13.51 -41.93 -49.87
C GLU A 26 -12.20 -42.59 -49.36
N ALA A 27 -11.89 -43.82 -49.76
CA ALA A 27 -10.63 -44.48 -49.41
C ALA A 27 -9.40 -43.76 -49.98
N ASP A 28 -9.51 -43.22 -51.20
CA ASP A 28 -8.43 -42.48 -51.85
C ASP A 28 -8.14 -41.14 -51.13
N ILE A 29 -9.17 -40.46 -50.61
CA ILE A 29 -9.01 -39.24 -49.79
C ILE A 29 -8.26 -39.55 -48.49
N TYR A 30 -8.59 -40.65 -47.80
CA TYR A 30 -7.88 -41.05 -46.57
C TYR A 30 -6.43 -41.48 -46.82
N ALA A 31 -6.11 -42.00 -48.00
CA ALA A 31 -4.73 -42.32 -48.39
C ALA A 31 -3.89 -41.06 -48.65
N ASP A 32 -4.45 -40.06 -49.33
CA ASP A 32 -3.77 -38.80 -49.66
C ASP A 32 -3.52 -37.94 -48.39
N GLU A 33 -4.44 -37.97 -47.42
CA GLU A 33 -4.23 -37.36 -46.09
C GLU A 33 -3.06 -38.02 -45.33
N ALA A 34 -2.88 -39.33 -45.45
CA ALA A 34 -1.80 -40.05 -44.78
C ALA A 34 -0.42 -39.76 -45.38
N GLU A 35 -0.36 -39.51 -46.69
CA GLU A 35 0.86 -39.11 -47.41
C GLU A 35 1.21 -37.63 -47.19
N SER A 36 0.20 -36.74 -47.11
CA SER A 36 0.36 -35.33 -46.72
C SER A 36 1.04 -35.20 -45.35
N ARG A 37 0.62 -35.99 -44.36
CA ARG A 37 1.21 -35.96 -43.00
C ARG A 37 2.69 -36.34 -42.95
N GLN A 38 3.19 -37.10 -43.92
CA GLN A 38 4.60 -37.53 -43.96
C GLN A 38 5.51 -36.53 -44.70
N ASN A 39 4.96 -35.59 -45.46
CA ASN A 39 5.70 -34.54 -46.17
C ASN A 39 5.58 -33.14 -45.56
N ILE A 40 4.96 -32.98 -44.37
CA ILE A 40 4.99 -31.70 -43.64
C ILE A 40 6.39 -31.51 -43.06
N VAL A 41 7.20 -30.81 -43.84
CA VAL A 41 8.33 -29.98 -43.40
C VAL A 41 8.02 -29.39 -42.03
N GLU A 42 8.86 -29.75 -41.06
CA GLU A 42 9.20 -29.05 -39.82
C GLU A 42 8.08 -28.26 -39.12
N SER A 43 7.70 -28.70 -37.92
CA SER A 43 6.82 -27.96 -37.03
C SER A 43 7.33 -26.52 -36.88
N VAL A 44 6.65 -25.57 -37.52
CA VAL A 44 6.93 -24.15 -37.39
C VAL A 44 6.71 -23.78 -35.93
N GLU A 45 7.80 -23.65 -35.18
CA GLU A 45 7.78 -23.10 -33.83
C GLU A 45 7.37 -21.64 -33.96
N TYR A 46 6.12 -21.36 -33.61
CA TYR A 46 5.57 -20.02 -33.69
C TYR A 46 6.27 -19.16 -32.64
N VAL A 47 7.19 -18.32 -33.08
CA VAL A 47 7.73 -17.23 -32.24
C VAL A 47 6.53 -16.44 -31.72
N PRO A 48 6.35 -16.28 -30.40
CA PRO A 48 5.28 -15.46 -29.85
C PRO A 48 5.33 -14.11 -30.53
N GLN A 49 4.24 -13.74 -31.21
CA GLN A 49 4.14 -12.39 -31.77
C GLN A 49 4.31 -11.40 -30.61
N PRO A 50 5.10 -10.32 -30.79
CA PRO A 50 5.17 -9.26 -29.79
C PRO A 50 3.74 -8.87 -29.46
N GLU A 51 3.43 -8.75 -28.16
CA GLU A 51 2.07 -8.49 -27.71
C GLU A 51 1.45 -7.42 -28.61
N ALA A 52 0.32 -7.75 -29.25
CA ALA A 52 -0.42 -6.79 -30.03
C ALA A 52 -0.57 -5.51 -29.19
N ASP A 53 -0.47 -4.35 -29.83
CA ASP A 53 -0.54 -3.02 -29.21
C ASP A 53 -1.95 -2.84 -28.58
N ASP A 54 -2.18 -3.53 -27.46
CA ASP A 54 -3.40 -3.56 -26.67
C ASP A 54 -3.45 -2.24 -25.89
N GLY A 55 -4.60 -1.58 -25.96
CA GLY A 55 -4.76 -0.22 -25.44
C GLY A 55 -4.64 0.88 -26.49
N ILE A 56 -4.27 2.08 -26.04
CA ILE A 56 -4.21 3.28 -26.88
C ILE A 56 -2.88 3.29 -27.64
N PRO A 57 -2.93 3.27 -28.99
CA PRO A 57 -1.72 3.27 -29.79
C PRO A 57 -0.92 4.56 -29.55
N LYS A 58 0.38 4.43 -29.28
CA LYS A 58 1.27 5.57 -28.99
C LYS A 58 2.12 5.97 -30.19
N THR A 59 2.39 5.05 -31.10
CA THR A 59 3.26 5.28 -32.26
C THR A 59 2.78 4.42 -33.42
N CYS A 60 2.73 4.99 -34.62
CA CYS A 60 2.45 4.23 -35.84
C CYS A 60 3.66 3.36 -36.22
N TYR A 61 3.45 2.31 -37.01
CA TYR A 61 4.52 1.46 -37.54
C TYR A 61 5.56 2.23 -38.38
N CYS A 62 5.19 3.38 -38.95
CA CYS A 62 6.11 4.28 -39.66
C CYS A 62 6.94 5.19 -38.72
N GLY A 63 6.75 5.11 -37.40
CA GLY A 63 7.35 6.00 -36.41
C GLY A 63 6.63 7.34 -36.22
N GLY A 64 5.54 7.60 -36.97
CA GLY A 64 4.72 8.80 -36.83
C GLY A 64 3.78 8.77 -35.61
N GLU A 65 3.31 9.94 -35.18
CA GLU A 65 2.34 10.07 -34.09
C GLU A 65 0.92 9.70 -34.60
N PRO A 66 0.15 8.86 -33.88
CA PRO A 66 -1.20 8.50 -34.28
C PRO A 66 -2.17 9.68 -34.07
N VAL A 67 -2.98 9.96 -35.08
CA VAL A 67 -4.00 11.01 -35.08
C VAL A 67 -5.40 10.42 -34.94
N VAL A 68 -6.31 11.13 -34.27
CA VAL A 68 -7.71 10.70 -34.12
C VAL A 68 -8.57 11.31 -35.23
N ALA A 69 -9.06 10.47 -36.12
CA ALA A 69 -9.98 10.84 -37.19
C ALA A 69 -11.43 10.46 -36.85
N THR A 70 -12.38 11.12 -37.51
CA THR A 70 -13.81 10.83 -37.39
C THR A 70 -14.29 10.09 -38.64
N ALA A 71 -15.05 9.02 -38.45
CA ALA A 71 -15.64 8.25 -39.54
C ALA A 71 -16.82 9.02 -40.14
N TYR A 72 -16.78 9.20 -41.46
CA TYR A 72 -17.80 9.92 -42.23
C TYR A 72 -18.80 8.98 -42.93
N ARG A 73 -18.63 7.64 -42.83
CA ARG A 73 -19.55 6.68 -43.46
C ARG A 73 -20.91 6.71 -42.78
N ARG A 74 -21.99 6.58 -43.56
CA ARG A 74 -23.39 6.62 -43.06
C ARG A 74 -23.70 5.60 -41.96
N LYS A 75 -22.94 4.50 -41.88
CA LYS A 75 -23.11 3.44 -40.88
C LYS A 75 -22.42 3.75 -39.54
N ASP A 76 -21.37 4.56 -39.54
CA ASP A 76 -20.48 4.83 -38.39
C ASP A 76 -20.27 6.34 -38.20
N GLN A 77 -21.28 7.14 -38.55
CA GLN A 77 -21.15 8.60 -38.60
C GLN A 77 -20.80 9.15 -37.21
N GLY A 78 -19.66 9.84 -37.13
CA GLY A 78 -19.19 10.43 -35.87
C GLY A 78 -18.37 9.49 -34.99
N ARG A 79 -18.19 8.22 -35.36
CA ARG A 79 -17.31 7.30 -34.60
C ARG A 79 -15.85 7.66 -34.83
N ARG A 80 -15.05 7.68 -33.77
CA ARG A 80 -13.63 8.06 -33.82
C ARG A 80 -12.73 6.84 -33.96
N TYR A 81 -11.61 7.00 -34.66
CA TYR A 81 -10.58 5.98 -34.80
C TYR A 81 -9.19 6.62 -34.85
N PHE A 82 -8.17 5.89 -34.42
CA PHE A 82 -6.77 6.23 -34.58
C PHE A 82 -6.32 5.89 -36.01
N THR A 83 -5.57 6.78 -36.63
CA THR A 83 -4.97 6.62 -37.96
C THR A 83 -3.60 7.32 -38.00
N CYS A 84 -2.81 7.10 -39.06
CA CYS A 84 -1.60 7.89 -39.31
C CYS A 84 -1.89 9.03 -40.31
N GLU A 85 -1.13 10.13 -40.23
CA GLU A 85 -1.14 11.21 -41.23
C GLU A 85 -0.60 10.71 -42.59
N ASN A 86 0.35 9.77 -42.56
CA ASN A 86 0.96 9.17 -43.73
C ASN A 86 0.20 7.94 -44.26
N ALA A 87 -1.03 7.68 -43.79
CA ALA A 87 -1.77 6.45 -44.08
C ALA A 87 -1.99 6.13 -45.57
N ASP A 88 -1.85 7.13 -46.45
CA ASP A 88 -2.06 7.01 -47.90
C ASP A 88 -0.78 6.65 -48.69
N ASP A 89 0.37 6.47 -48.04
CA ASP A 89 1.65 6.19 -48.72
C ASP A 89 1.81 4.74 -49.22
N GLY A 90 0.82 3.87 -48.96
CA GLY A 90 0.79 2.48 -49.41
C GLY A 90 1.46 1.48 -48.47
N ASP A 91 2.04 1.94 -47.35
CA ASP A 91 2.58 1.07 -46.30
C ASP A 91 1.51 0.70 -45.25
N CYS A 92 1.85 -0.24 -44.36
CA CYS A 92 0.96 -0.63 -43.26
C CYS A 92 0.98 0.42 -42.16
N HIS A 93 -0.15 1.10 -41.95
CA HIS A 93 -0.32 2.12 -40.89
C HIS A 93 -1.28 1.68 -39.81
N ILE A 94 -1.18 2.36 -38.68
CA ILE A 94 -2.03 2.13 -37.52
C ILE A 94 -3.48 2.45 -37.83
N TRP A 95 -4.39 1.53 -37.53
CA TRP A 95 -5.83 1.77 -37.58
C TRP A 95 -6.51 1.04 -36.43
N LYS A 96 -7.14 1.78 -35.52
CA LYS A 96 -7.84 1.20 -34.36
C LYS A 96 -9.03 2.05 -33.96
N TRP A 97 -10.17 1.43 -33.67
CA TRP A 97 -11.32 2.15 -33.15
C TRP A 97 -11.02 2.78 -31.79
N TRP A 98 -11.38 4.07 -31.64
CA TRP A 98 -11.08 4.82 -30.42
C TRP A 98 -11.75 4.21 -29.19
N ASP A 99 -13.00 3.75 -29.34
CA ASP A 99 -13.76 3.10 -28.26
C ASP A 99 -13.12 1.76 -27.83
N VAL A 100 -12.62 0.97 -28.78
CA VAL A 100 -11.95 -0.31 -28.49
C VAL A 100 -10.64 -0.07 -27.73
N ALA A 101 -9.80 0.84 -28.22
CA ALA A 101 -8.55 1.21 -27.57
C ALA A 101 -8.76 1.76 -26.14
N VAL A 102 -9.77 2.62 -25.95
CA VAL A 102 -10.09 3.19 -24.63
C VAL A 102 -10.67 2.14 -23.69
N MET A 103 -11.48 1.20 -24.18
CA MET A 103 -12.04 0.12 -23.35
C MET A 103 -10.95 -0.85 -22.89
N GLU A 104 -9.97 -1.16 -23.73
CA GLU A 104 -8.82 -1.98 -23.36
C GLU A 104 -8.00 -1.31 -22.23
N GLU A 105 -7.64 -0.03 -22.38
CA GLU A 105 -6.97 0.74 -21.32
C GLU A 105 -7.80 0.78 -20.03
N PHE A 106 -9.10 1.05 -20.15
CA PHE A 106 -9.98 1.12 -18.98
C PHE A 106 -10.10 -0.24 -18.27
N GLY A 107 -10.06 -1.34 -19.02
CA GLY A 107 -10.02 -2.69 -18.47
C GLY A 107 -8.81 -2.92 -17.56
N ASP A 108 -7.65 -2.43 -17.97
CA ASP A 108 -6.42 -2.50 -17.18
C ASP A 108 -6.44 -1.57 -15.97
N TYR A 109 -6.91 -0.34 -16.12
CA TYR A 109 -7.12 0.56 -14.97
C TYR A 109 -8.11 -0.04 -13.95
N GLN A 110 -9.18 -0.68 -14.42
CA GLN A 110 -10.15 -1.32 -13.54
C GLN A 110 -9.54 -2.52 -12.79
N ARG A 111 -8.59 -3.25 -13.41
CA ARG A 111 -7.81 -4.30 -12.72
C ARG A 111 -6.94 -3.69 -11.63
N GLN A 112 -6.18 -2.64 -11.93
CA GLN A 112 -5.33 -1.95 -10.96
C GLN A 112 -6.14 -1.37 -9.78
N LEU A 113 -7.31 -0.80 -10.06
CA LEU A 113 -8.22 -0.30 -9.02
C LEU A 113 -8.72 -1.40 -8.10
N ARG A 114 -9.00 -2.60 -8.63
CA ARG A 114 -9.38 -3.77 -7.81
C ARG A 114 -8.23 -4.21 -6.90
N GLU A 115 -7.01 -4.23 -7.40
CA GLU A 115 -5.83 -4.58 -6.60
C GLU A 115 -5.56 -3.55 -5.50
N LEU A 116 -5.62 -2.25 -5.83
CA LEU A 116 -5.49 -1.18 -4.84
C LEU A 116 -6.58 -1.24 -3.78
N LYS A 117 -7.80 -1.58 -4.17
CA LYS A 117 -8.91 -1.79 -3.24
C LYS A 117 -8.64 -2.98 -2.30
N ALA A 118 -8.18 -4.11 -2.83
CA ALA A 118 -7.81 -5.27 -2.01
C ALA A 118 -6.68 -4.95 -1.02
N GLN A 119 -5.66 -4.19 -1.44
CA GLN A 119 -4.59 -3.72 -0.55
C GLN A 119 -5.10 -2.75 0.53
N ALA A 120 -6.05 -1.87 0.18
CA ALA A 120 -6.67 -0.96 1.13
C ALA A 120 -7.45 -1.75 2.20
N ASP A 121 -8.27 -2.72 1.79
CA ASP A 121 -9.05 -3.57 2.69
C ASP A 121 -8.12 -4.38 3.62
N GLU A 122 -7.03 -4.96 3.08
CA GLU A 122 -6.01 -5.66 3.88
C GLU A 122 -5.33 -4.73 4.90
N SER A 123 -5.06 -3.47 4.50
CA SER A 123 -4.44 -2.49 5.38
C SER A 123 -5.37 -2.04 6.51
N GLU A 124 -6.68 -1.94 6.25
CA GLU A 124 -7.69 -1.62 7.28
C GLU A 124 -7.82 -2.76 8.29
N GLU A 125 -7.82 -4.02 7.83
CA GLU A 125 -7.82 -5.19 8.72
C GLU A 125 -6.58 -5.21 9.63
N LYS A 126 -5.40 -4.96 9.07
CA LYS A 126 -4.14 -4.85 9.83
C LYS A 126 -4.23 -3.72 10.87
N LEU A 127 -4.84 -2.59 10.52
CA LEU A 127 -5.01 -1.45 11.42
C LEU A 127 -5.90 -1.81 12.62
N VAL A 128 -7.01 -2.51 12.39
CA VAL A 128 -7.90 -2.99 13.47
C VAL A 128 -7.16 -3.93 14.43
N LYS A 129 -6.33 -4.84 13.91
CA LYS A 129 -5.50 -5.73 14.75
C LYS A 129 -4.50 -4.93 15.58
N VAL A 130 -3.79 -3.99 14.95
CA VAL A 130 -2.83 -3.12 15.66
C VAL A 130 -3.55 -2.29 16.73
N GLU A 131 -4.70 -1.71 16.43
CA GLU A 131 -5.49 -0.92 17.38
C GLU A 131 -5.90 -1.76 18.60
N LYS A 132 -6.32 -3.01 18.40
CA LYS A 132 -6.60 -3.94 19.50
C LYS A 132 -5.37 -4.19 20.36
N THR A 133 -4.20 -4.44 19.76
CA THR A 133 -2.95 -4.65 20.52
C THR A 133 -2.52 -3.39 21.28
N VAL A 134 -2.68 -2.21 20.69
CA VAL A 134 -2.39 -0.92 21.34
C VAL A 134 -3.36 -0.69 22.50
N GLY A 135 -4.64 -1.02 22.34
CA GLY A 135 -5.63 -0.96 23.42
C GLY A 135 -5.30 -1.89 24.59
N GLU A 136 -4.85 -3.11 24.32
CA GLU A 136 -4.38 -4.04 25.35
C GLU A 136 -3.10 -3.56 26.04
N LEU A 137 -2.12 -3.06 25.28
CA LEU A 137 -0.90 -2.48 25.83
C LEU A 137 -1.20 -1.23 26.67
N ALA A 138 -2.14 -0.38 26.24
CA ALA A 138 -2.59 0.80 26.98
C ALA A 138 -3.23 0.38 28.32
N LYS A 139 -4.12 -0.63 28.30
CA LYS A 139 -4.71 -1.21 29.53
C LYS A 139 -3.65 -1.80 30.48
N ARG A 140 -2.64 -2.48 29.95
CA ARG A 140 -1.51 -2.99 30.76
C ARG A 140 -0.68 -1.85 31.34
N LYS A 141 -0.43 -0.80 30.57
CA LYS A 141 0.38 0.36 30.97
C LYS A 141 -0.31 1.20 32.04
N THR A 142 -1.62 1.40 31.97
CA THR A 142 -2.38 2.07 33.03
C THR A 142 -2.37 1.25 34.33
N GLY A 143 -2.50 -0.07 34.24
CA GLY A 143 -2.34 -0.95 35.42
C GLY A 143 -0.98 -0.77 36.11
N ILE A 144 0.11 -0.75 35.36
CA ILE A 144 1.47 -0.56 35.90
C ILE A 144 1.66 0.86 36.45
N THR A 145 1.14 1.87 35.77
CA THR A 145 1.28 3.28 36.17
C THR A 145 0.50 3.57 37.45
N ASN A 146 -0.64 2.91 37.68
CA ASN A 146 -1.43 3.09 38.90
C ASN A 146 -0.78 2.44 40.13
N GLY A 147 0.04 1.40 39.95
CA GLY A 147 0.79 0.77 41.05
C GLY A 147 2.09 1.49 41.42
N TYR A 148 2.75 2.13 40.45
CA TYR A 148 3.99 2.87 40.65
C TYR A 148 3.94 3.98 41.74
N PRO A 149 2.93 4.88 41.79
CA PRO A 149 2.89 5.93 42.80
C PRO A 149 2.72 5.37 44.21
N LEU A 150 2.02 4.24 44.38
CA LEU A 150 1.88 3.58 45.68
C LEU A 150 3.22 3.01 46.15
N VAL A 151 3.97 2.35 45.27
CA VAL A 151 5.30 1.82 45.60
C VAL A 151 6.26 2.95 45.97
N VAL A 152 6.29 4.04 45.17
CA VAL A 152 7.13 5.21 45.47
C VAL A 152 6.74 5.86 46.80
N CYS A 153 5.44 5.98 47.10
CA CYS A 153 4.94 6.53 48.36
C CYS A 153 5.36 5.69 49.58
N VAL A 154 5.25 4.37 49.49
CA VAL A 154 5.68 3.45 50.56
C VAL A 154 7.19 3.52 50.77
N MET A 155 7.98 3.56 49.70
CA MET A 155 9.44 3.69 49.79
C MET A 155 9.87 5.01 50.45
N VAL A 156 9.27 6.15 50.08
CA VAL A 156 9.57 7.45 50.69
C VAL A 156 9.17 7.48 52.18
N SER A 157 8.02 6.90 52.52
CA SER A 157 7.55 6.81 53.90
C SER A 157 8.51 5.97 54.77
N LEU A 158 8.98 4.82 54.25
CA LEU A 158 9.97 3.98 54.92
C LEU A 158 11.28 4.73 55.17
N ILE A 159 11.79 5.44 54.16
CA ILE A 159 13.01 6.25 54.29
C ILE A 159 12.83 7.34 55.35
N PHE A 160 11.67 8.01 55.37
CA PHE A 160 11.39 9.04 56.37
C PHE A 160 11.38 8.47 57.79
N VAL A 161 10.73 7.32 58.01
CA VAL A 161 10.74 6.64 59.32
C VAL A 161 12.16 6.25 59.74
N ILE A 162 12.97 5.71 58.83
CA ILE A 162 14.37 5.38 59.10
C ILE A 162 15.15 6.64 59.46
N CYS A 163 14.99 7.74 58.71
CA CYS A 163 15.62 9.02 59.03
C CYS A 163 15.24 9.49 60.44
N VAL A 164 13.96 9.45 60.81
CA VAL A 164 13.49 9.83 62.15
C VAL A 164 14.11 8.93 63.23
N LEU A 165 14.17 7.61 63.02
CA LEU A 165 14.77 6.67 63.98
C LEU A 165 16.28 6.90 64.13
N VAL A 166 16.98 7.21 63.05
CA VAL A 166 18.40 7.57 63.08
C VAL A 166 18.58 8.89 63.82
N THR A 167 17.79 9.92 63.52
CA THR A 167 17.85 11.20 64.25
C THR A 167 17.49 11.05 65.73
N PHE A 168 16.53 10.18 66.07
CA PHE A 168 16.13 9.92 67.45
C PHE A 168 17.21 9.15 68.21
N LYS A 169 17.82 8.14 67.58
CA LYS A 169 18.99 7.44 68.15
C LYS A 169 20.20 8.37 68.27
N TRP A 170 20.38 9.30 67.35
CA TRP A 170 21.44 10.29 67.39
C TRP A 170 21.21 11.31 68.52
N VAL A 171 19.98 11.83 68.68
CA VAL A 171 19.60 12.73 69.79
C VAL A 171 19.72 12.04 71.14
N ARG A 172 19.30 10.77 71.25
CA ARG A 172 19.45 10.02 72.50
C ARG A 172 20.91 9.77 72.85
N ARG A 173 21.76 9.54 71.85
CA ARG A 173 23.21 9.39 72.04
C ARG A 173 23.88 10.73 72.36
N ALA A 174 23.53 11.81 71.66
CA ALA A 174 24.01 13.15 71.95
C ALA A 174 23.62 13.60 73.37
N SER A 175 22.40 13.29 73.84
CA SER A 175 22.00 13.54 75.23
C SER A 175 22.78 12.71 76.27
N GLU A 176 23.29 11.54 75.87
CA GLU A 176 24.12 10.69 76.72
C GLU A 176 25.58 11.17 76.71
N ASP A 177 26.05 11.67 75.57
CA ASP A 177 27.34 12.34 75.43
C ASP A 177 27.35 13.68 76.17
N ASP A 178 26.25 14.47 76.18
CA ASP A 178 26.12 15.71 76.95
C ASP A 178 26.09 15.44 78.47
N ASN A 179 25.44 14.36 78.91
CA ASN A 179 25.46 13.88 80.30
C ASN A 179 26.86 13.41 80.72
N ALA A 180 27.55 12.65 79.85
CA ALA A 180 28.94 12.22 80.09
C ALA A 180 29.94 13.39 80.03
N THR A 181 29.67 14.42 79.21
CA THR A 181 30.48 15.64 79.13
C THR A 181 30.31 16.50 80.38
N LEU A 182 29.10 16.59 80.95
CA LEU A 182 28.88 17.32 82.22
C LEU A 182 29.67 16.71 83.40
N CYS A 183 29.84 15.39 83.42
CA CYS A 183 30.68 14.71 84.43
C CYS A 183 32.19 14.85 84.20
N THR A 184 32.64 15.21 82.99
CA THR A 184 34.08 15.35 82.66
C THR A 184 34.54 16.80 82.65
N LEU A 185 33.62 17.78 82.61
CA LEU A 185 33.92 19.20 82.72
C LEU A 185 34.21 19.68 84.15
N GLU A 186 33.91 18.87 85.17
CA GLU A 186 34.31 19.16 86.56
C GLU A 186 35.80 18.86 86.81
N ASP A 187 36.49 18.14 85.91
CA ASP A 187 37.87 17.66 86.13
C ASP A 187 38.98 18.31 85.26
N GLU A 188 38.68 19.12 84.25
CA GLU A 188 39.73 19.63 83.34
C GLU A 188 39.72 21.17 83.21
N VAL A 189 40.17 21.84 84.28
CA VAL A 189 40.76 23.18 84.19
C VAL A 189 42.16 23.04 83.57
N GLY A 190 42.31 23.21 82.26
CA GLY A 190 43.65 23.24 81.67
C GLY A 190 43.74 23.27 80.14
N ALA A 191 44.09 24.44 79.61
CA ALA A 191 44.92 24.64 78.41
C ALA A 191 44.29 24.53 76.99
N ALA A 192 44.15 25.73 76.41
CA ALA A 192 44.69 26.17 75.11
C ALA A 192 44.12 25.64 73.76
N GLU A 193 43.51 26.62 73.07
CA GLU A 193 43.26 26.85 71.63
C GLU A 193 44.02 26.00 70.59
N PRO A 194 43.31 25.57 69.53
CA PRO A 194 43.80 25.84 68.18
C PRO A 194 42.71 26.32 67.20
N ARG A 195 43.09 27.24 66.31
CA ARG A 195 42.30 27.69 65.14
C ARG A 195 42.43 26.70 63.94
N PRO A 196 41.78 26.95 62.78
CA PRO A 196 40.92 25.99 62.10
C PRO A 196 41.61 25.17 60.99
N MET A 197 41.17 23.92 60.77
CA MET A 197 41.52 23.16 59.57
C MET A 197 40.44 23.32 58.51
N GLY A 198 40.81 23.94 57.39
CA GLY A 198 39.96 24.09 56.22
C GLY A 198 39.71 22.76 55.51
N VAL A 199 38.45 22.48 55.18
CA VAL A 199 38.06 21.39 54.29
C VAL A 199 37.36 21.99 53.07
N LYS A 200 37.94 21.73 51.90
CA LYS A 200 37.56 22.26 50.60
C LYS A 200 36.14 21.81 50.21
N ALA A 201 35.35 22.73 49.66
CA ALA A 201 34.07 22.43 49.05
C ALA A 201 34.26 21.56 47.79
N SER A 202 33.75 20.32 47.82
CA SER A 202 33.58 19.50 46.62
C SER A 202 32.22 19.80 46.00
N LYS A 203 32.18 20.72 45.04
CA LYS A 203 31.03 20.97 44.17
C LYS A 203 30.95 19.87 43.12
N ALA A 204 30.12 18.85 43.35
CA ALA A 204 29.76 17.87 42.31
C ALA A 204 28.60 18.42 41.48
N ALA A 205 28.90 18.95 40.29
CA ALA A 205 27.92 19.26 39.27
C ALA A 205 27.38 17.94 38.70
N SER A 206 26.15 17.58 39.07
CA SER A 206 25.46 16.41 38.54
C SER A 206 25.10 16.67 37.07
N LYS A 207 25.93 16.20 36.14
CA LYS A 207 25.64 16.18 34.69
C LYS A 207 24.45 15.25 34.46
N ARG A 208 23.28 15.85 34.28
CA ARG A 208 22.04 15.18 33.89
C ARG A 208 22.25 14.57 32.49
N LYS A 209 22.46 13.26 32.44
CA LYS A 209 22.56 12.47 31.21
C LYS A 209 21.20 12.48 30.52
N LYS A 210 21.10 13.13 29.35
CA LYS A 210 19.91 13.16 28.49
C LYS A 210 19.55 11.72 28.15
N SER A 211 18.53 11.17 28.83
CA SER A 211 18.17 9.76 28.74
C SER A 211 17.46 9.53 27.40
N GLY A 212 17.76 8.43 26.70
CA GLY A 212 17.23 8.08 25.37
C GLY A 212 15.69 8.07 25.22
N ARG A 213 14.92 8.32 26.30
CA ARG A 213 13.48 8.57 26.23
C ARG A 213 13.10 9.91 25.60
N GLU A 214 13.96 10.92 25.62
CA GLU A 214 13.67 12.21 24.95
C GLU A 214 13.83 12.11 23.43
N GLU A 215 14.77 11.30 22.95
CA GLU A 215 14.99 11.05 21.52
C GLU A 215 13.85 10.23 20.89
N GLU A 216 13.32 9.25 21.63
CA GLU A 216 12.15 8.47 21.23
C GLU A 216 10.88 9.35 21.11
N LEU A 217 10.75 10.36 21.98
CA LEU A 217 9.64 11.32 21.95
C LEU A 217 9.72 12.25 20.74
N GLU A 218 10.91 12.76 20.41
CA GLU A 218 11.14 13.57 19.20
C GLU A 218 10.89 12.76 17.92
N LYS A 219 11.30 11.48 17.89
CA LYS A 219 11.00 10.56 16.77
C LYS A 219 9.51 10.35 16.58
N LEU A 220 8.76 10.13 17.66
CA LEU A 220 7.30 9.95 17.59
C LEU A 220 6.57 11.23 17.17
N GLN A 221 7.03 12.39 17.63
CA GLN A 221 6.47 13.69 17.25
C GLN A 221 6.68 13.95 15.75
N GLY A 222 7.85 13.60 15.21
CA GLY A 222 8.14 13.68 13.77
C GLY A 222 7.30 12.73 12.91
N ILE A 223 6.93 11.55 13.42
CA ILE A 223 6.06 10.61 12.70
C ILE A 223 4.61 11.13 12.65
N LEU A 224 4.12 11.73 13.74
CA LEU A 224 2.76 12.28 13.81
C LEU A 224 2.58 13.45 12.84
N GLU A 225 3.58 14.33 12.76
CA GLU A 225 3.56 15.49 11.86
C GLU A 225 3.64 15.08 10.38
N LYS A 226 4.42 14.04 10.05
CA LYS A 226 4.46 13.47 8.70
C LYS A 226 3.14 12.80 8.32
N LYS A 227 2.49 12.09 9.26
CA LYS A 227 1.18 11.47 9.04
C LYS A 227 0.07 12.51 8.80
N ASP A 228 0.10 13.66 9.49
CA ASP A 228 -0.82 14.77 9.24
C ASP A 228 -0.67 15.34 7.82
N LYS A 229 0.58 15.53 7.36
CA LYS A 229 0.88 16.01 6.01
C LYS A 229 0.40 15.04 4.92
N ILE A 230 0.63 13.74 5.11
CA ILE A 230 0.15 12.68 4.19
C ILE A 230 -1.38 12.63 4.15
N SER A 231 -2.05 12.79 5.30
CA SER A 231 -3.51 12.83 5.36
C SER A 231 -4.06 14.01 4.57
N LYS A 232 -3.51 15.21 4.78
CA LYS A 232 -3.90 16.43 4.04
C LYS A 232 -3.64 16.30 2.55
N GLN A 233 -2.51 15.71 2.16
CA GLN A 233 -2.19 15.45 0.75
C GLN A 233 -3.16 14.43 0.13
N LYS A 234 -3.57 13.40 0.87
CA LYS A 234 -4.55 12.40 0.42
C LYS A 234 -5.95 13.01 0.25
N VAL A 235 -6.33 13.95 1.11
CA VAL A 235 -7.58 14.73 0.98
C VAL A 235 -7.50 15.66 -0.23
N GLN A 236 -6.40 16.40 -0.40
CA GLN A 236 -6.17 17.27 -1.57
C GLN A 236 -6.23 16.47 -2.88
N TYR A 237 -5.57 15.30 -2.92
CA TYR A 237 -5.64 14.40 -4.07
C TYR A 237 -7.07 13.94 -4.36
N LYS A 238 -7.82 13.48 -3.35
CA LYS A 238 -9.23 13.11 -3.53
C LYS A 238 -10.10 14.26 -4.03
N VAL A 239 -9.92 15.47 -3.50
CA VAL A 239 -10.65 16.67 -3.94
C VAL A 239 -10.30 17.03 -5.39
N SER A 240 -9.02 16.95 -5.77
CA SER A 240 -8.59 17.21 -7.15
C SER A 240 -9.17 16.22 -8.15
N VAL A 241 -9.15 14.91 -7.81
CA VAL A 241 -9.73 13.85 -8.65
C VAL A 241 -11.23 14.05 -8.83
N PHE A 242 -11.95 14.38 -7.74
CA PHE A 242 -13.39 14.62 -7.77
C PHE A 242 -13.75 15.85 -8.62
N SER A 243 -12.97 16.93 -8.52
CA SER A 243 -13.17 18.14 -9.34
C SER A 243 -12.89 17.90 -10.82
N THR A 244 -11.94 17.04 -11.19
CA THR A 244 -11.73 16.65 -12.59
C THR A 244 -12.85 15.77 -13.13
N THR A 245 -13.39 14.84 -12.34
CA THR A 245 -14.53 14.02 -12.78
C THR A 245 -15.80 14.84 -12.99
N ASP A 246 -16.03 15.87 -12.17
CA ASP A 246 -17.18 16.79 -12.35
C ASP A 246 -16.99 17.72 -13.56
N ALA A 247 -15.77 18.18 -13.85
CA ALA A 247 -15.49 18.98 -15.04
C ALA A 247 -15.72 18.18 -16.34
N PHE A 248 -15.30 16.91 -16.39
CA PHE A 248 -15.59 16.03 -17.53
C PHE A 248 -17.09 15.68 -17.64
N GLY A 249 -17.81 15.60 -16.51
CA GLY A 249 -19.26 15.41 -16.48
C GLY A 249 -20.03 16.64 -16.98
N VAL A 250 -19.66 17.84 -16.55
CA VAL A 250 -20.31 19.11 -16.93
C VAL A 250 -20.02 19.48 -18.39
N VAL A 251 -18.81 19.22 -18.89
CA VAL A 251 -18.48 19.41 -20.33
C VAL A 251 -19.30 18.47 -21.22
N LYS A 252 -19.67 17.27 -20.75
CA LYS A 252 -20.53 16.34 -21.49
C LYS A 252 -22.00 16.78 -21.53
N VAL A 253 -22.46 17.55 -20.55
CA VAL A 253 -23.84 18.09 -20.50
C VAL A 253 -24.00 19.35 -21.35
N PHE A 254 -22.93 20.12 -21.58
CA PHE A 254 -22.98 21.36 -22.39
C PHE A 254 -22.73 21.17 -23.89
N CYS A 255 -22.40 19.95 -24.33
CA CYS A 255 -22.05 19.66 -25.73
C CYS A 255 -22.95 18.59 -26.37
N SER A 256 -24.22 18.50 -25.91
CA SER A 256 -25.23 17.60 -26.45
C SER A 256 -26.44 18.36 -26.98
#